data_AF-A0A151SQU2-F1
#
_entry.id   AF-A0A151SQU2-F1
#
_cell.length_a   1.000
_cell.length_b   1.000
_cell.length_c   1.000
_cell.angle_alpha   90.00
_cell.angle_beta   90.00
_cell.angle_gamma   90.00
#
_symmetry.space_group_name_H-M   'P 1'
#
loop_
_entity.id
_entity.type
_entity.pdbx_description
1 polymer ?
#
loop_
_entity_poly.entity_id
_entity_poly.type
_entity_poly.pdbx_seq_one_letter_code
_entity_poly.pdbx_strand_id
1 'polypeptide(L)' 'MKRDIAEYVVACLTCQKAKVEHQKPGSLLQLMEVPEWKWDNITIDFIMGLPRSSRNSDAI' A
#
# COMPACT_ATOMS: atom_id res chain seq x y z
N MET A 1 -11.87 -35.67 -0.72
CA MET A 1 -10.43 -35.35 -0.85
C MET A 1 -10.14 -33.85 -0.90
N LYS A 2 -10.48 -33.11 -1.98
CA LYS A 2 -10.15 -31.66 -2.05
C LYS A 2 -10.82 -30.81 -0.97
N ARG A 3 -12.07 -31.13 -0.60
CA ARG A 3 -12.81 -30.47 0.49
C ARG A 3 -12.15 -30.72 1.85
N ASP A 4 -11.90 -31.97 2.17
CA ASP A 4 -11.27 -32.37 3.44
C ASP A 4 -9.89 -31.71 3.63
N ILE A 5 -9.10 -31.61 2.55
CA ILE A 5 -7.82 -30.88 2.56
C ILE A 5 -8.03 -29.39 2.82
N ALA A 6 -9.02 -28.76 2.18
CA ALA A 6 -9.32 -27.35 2.41
C ALA A 6 -9.76 -27.08 3.86
N GLU A 7 -10.63 -27.93 4.41
CA GLU A 7 -11.07 -27.84 5.81
C GLU A 7 -9.90 -27.99 6.79
N TYR A 8 -9.01 -28.96 6.54
CA TYR A 8 -7.79 -29.13 7.33
C TYR A 8 -6.85 -27.91 7.27
N VAL A 9 -6.63 -27.38 6.07
CA VAL A 9 -5.75 -26.21 5.87
C VAL A 9 -6.34 -24.96 6.53
N VAL A 10 -7.66 -24.78 6.50
CA VAL A 10 -8.36 -23.69 7.20
C VAL A 10 -8.17 -23.79 8.72
N ALA A 11 -8.25 -24.99 9.30
CA ALA A 11 -8.08 -25.21 10.73
C ALA A 11 -6.60 -25.14 11.22
N CYS A 12 -5.62 -25.24 10.32
CA CYS A 12 -4.21 -25.32 10.70
C CYS A 12 -3.58 -23.94 10.97
N LEU A 13 -3.32 -23.63 12.24
CA LEU A 13 -2.68 -22.37 12.68
C LEU A 13 -1.31 -22.13 12.04
N THR A 14 -0.50 -23.18 11.85
CA THR A 14 0.83 -23.06 11.23
C THR A 14 0.71 -22.66 9.76
N CYS A 15 -0.27 -23.23 9.04
CA CYS A 15 -0.55 -22.86 7.65
C CYS A 15 -1.02 -21.42 7.55
N GLN A 16 -1.91 -20.97 8.43
CA GLN A 16 -2.40 -19.59 8.45
C GLN A 16 -1.27 -18.58 8.70
N LYS A 17 -0.35 -18.86 9.62
CA LYS A 17 0.80 -17.98 9.90
C LYS A 17 1.86 -17.97 8.82
N ALA A 18 2.12 -19.13 8.19
CA ALA A 18 3.17 -19.26 7.18
C ALA A 18 2.71 -18.86 5.76
N LYS A 19 1.41 -18.95 5.48
CA LYS A 19 0.79 -18.65 4.19
C LYS A 19 -0.32 -17.62 4.37
N VAL A 20 0.03 -16.49 4.97
CA VAL A 20 -0.87 -15.34 5.09
C VAL A 20 -1.26 -14.89 3.68
N GLU A 21 -2.51 -14.47 3.53
CA GLU A 21 -3.01 -13.88 2.29
C GLU A 21 -2.26 -12.57 2.01
N HIS A 22 -1.44 -12.57 0.97
CA HIS A 22 -0.73 -11.37 0.50
C HIS A 22 -1.53 -10.59 -0.55
N GLN A 23 -2.70 -11.10 -0.95
CA GLN A 23 -3.58 -10.35 -1.83
C GLN A 23 -4.13 -9.18 -1.04
N LYS A 24 -3.72 -7.97 -1.43
CA LYS A 24 -4.45 -6.79 -0.99
C LYS A 24 -5.87 -6.93 -1.51
N PRO A 25 -6.91 -6.76 -0.68
CA PRO A 25 -8.25 -6.57 -1.22
C PRO A 25 -8.16 -5.44 -2.23
N GLY A 26 -8.64 -5.68 -3.44
CA GLY A 26 -8.67 -4.65 -4.46
C GLY A 26 -9.55 -3.52 -3.96
N SER A 27 -8.94 -2.49 -3.36
CA SER A 27 -9.65 -1.25 -3.08
C SER A 27 -9.84 -0.55 -4.42
N LEU A 28 -11.04 -0.03 -4.66
CA LEU A 28 -11.23 0.97 -5.69
C LEU A 28 -10.25 2.11 -5.39
N LEU A 29 -9.41 2.45 -6.36
CA LEU A 29 -8.60 3.66 -6.28
C LEU A 29 -9.58 4.81 -6.01
N GLN A 30 -9.40 5.50 -4.88
CA GLN A 30 -10.24 6.65 -4.60
C GLN A 30 -9.91 7.72 -5.62
N LEU A 31 -10.85 7.97 -6.54
CA LEU A 31 -10.71 9.02 -7.51
C LEU A 31 -10.75 10.35 -6.75
N MET A 32 -9.72 11.18 -6.93
CA MET A 32 -9.75 12.54 -6.42
C MET A 32 -10.80 13.34 -7.19
N GLU A 33 -11.53 14.20 -6.48
CA GLU A 33 -12.49 15.10 -7.12
C GLU A 33 -11.76 16.04 -8.08
N VAL A 34 -12.34 16.23 -9.27
CA VAL A 34 -11.82 17.17 -10.25
C VAL A 34 -12.05 18.58 -9.70
N PRO A 35 -11.00 19.42 -9.57
CA PRO A 35 -11.17 20.79 -9.09
C PRO A 35 -12.02 21.59 -10.09
N GLU A 36 -12.95 22.42 -9.60
CA GLU A 36 -13.85 23.22 -10.43
C GLU A 36 -13.16 24.48 -10.98
N TRP A 37 -12.12 24.96 -10.29
CA TRP A 37 -11.40 26.16 -10.61
C TRP A 37 -9.89 26.02 -10.35
N LYS A 38 -9.14 27.04 -10.81
CA LYS A 38 -7.69 27.10 -10.58
C LYS A 38 -7.40 27.20 -9.08
N TRP A 39 -6.48 26.36 -8.61
CA TRP A 39 -5.99 26.31 -7.22
C TRP A 39 -6.98 25.81 -6.17
N ASP A 40 -8.13 25.25 -6.56
CA ASP A 40 -9.11 24.70 -5.62
C ASP A 40 -8.55 23.51 -4.83
N ASN A 41 -7.75 22.66 -5.48
CA ASN A 41 -7.06 21.54 -4.85
C ASN A 41 -5.57 21.60 -5.17
N ILE A 42 -4.74 21.67 -4.13
CA ILE A 42 -3.27 21.58 -4.21
C ILE A 42 -2.82 20.43 -3.31
N THR A 43 -2.11 19.47 -3.88
CA THR A 43 -1.42 18.43 -3.11
C THR A 43 0.07 18.75 -3.08
N ILE A 44 0.69 18.58 -1.91
CA ILE A 44 2.12 18.79 -1.70
C ILE A 44 2.69 17.52 -1.11
N ASP A 45 3.80 17.06 -1.66
CA ASP A 45 4.54 15.90 -1.16
C ASP A 45 6.00 16.28 -0.87
N PHE A 46 6.63 15.56 0.05
CA PHE A 46 8.02 15.76 0.44
C PHE A 46 8.87 14.59 -0.03
N ILE A 47 9.89 14.89 -0.83
CA ILE A 47 10.89 13.92 -1.25
C ILE A 47 12.10 14.06 -0.33
N MET A 48 12.48 12.96 0.33
CA MET A 48 13.64 12.88 1.22
C MET A 48 14.65 11.84 0.71
N GLY A 49 15.87 11.87 1.25
CA GLY A 49 16.92 10.92 0.88
C GLY A 49 17.54 11.20 -0.49
N LEU A 50 17.54 12.46 -0.92
CA LEU A 50 18.23 12.89 -2.13
C LEU A 50 19.75 12.88 -1.92
N PRO A 51 20.56 12.84 -2.99
CA PRO A 51 21.99 13.10 -2.88
C PRO A 51 22.25 14.42 -2.17
N ARG A 52 23.20 14.42 -1.22
CA ARG A 52 23.45 15.59 -0.37
C ARG A 52 23.91 16.79 -1.19
N SER A 53 23.29 17.93 -0.95
CA SER A 53 23.70 19.22 -1.49
C SER A 53 25.05 19.68 -0.91
N SER A 54 25.62 20.75 -1.49
CA SER A 54 26.86 21.38 -0.98
C SER A 54 26.73 21.90 0.46
N ARG A 55 25.50 22.14 0.93
CA ARG A 55 25.18 22.50 2.32
C ARG A 55 24.94 21.27 3.21
N ASN A 56 25.22 20.08 2.70
CA ASN A 56 25.05 18.80 3.38
C ASN A 56 23.60 18.50 3.80
N SER A 57 22.62 18.95 2.99
CA SER A 57 21.19 18.61 3.14
C SER A 57 20.76 17.61 2.07
N ASP A 58 19.95 16.62 2.44
CA ASP A 58 19.32 15.59 1.57
C ASP A 58 17.83 15.86 1.28
N ALA A 59 17.35 17.04 1.70
CA ALA A 59 16.04 17.60 1.40
C ALA A 59 16.14 19.10 1.06
N ILE A 60 15.11 19.63 0.39
CA ILE A 60 14.98 21.05 -0.02
C ILE A 60 14.46 21.89 1.14
#